data_AF-A0A0Q0XN42-F1
#
_entry.id   AF-A0A0Q0XN42-F1
#
_cell.length_a   1.000
_cell.length_b   1.000
_cell.length_c   1.000
_cell.angle_alpha   90.00
_cell.angle_beta   90.00
_cell.angle_gamma   90.00
#
_symmetry.space_group_name_H-M   'P 1'
#
loop_
_entity.id
_entity.type
_entity.pdbx_description
1 polymer ?
#
loop_
_entity_poly.entity_id
_entity_poly.type
_entity_poly.pdbx_seq_one_letter_code
_entity_poly.pdbx_strand_id
1 'polypeptide(L)'
;MKKVYLLTVLVYSFVVTCQAQESNQGKVEKLKPPFENQGQQEDYWAQEFFNKHYIKVDYKKYPDSIKVSDNNVYVYGEKQFKVITSNNNFKSIFMLGLLYPQLIYGNINSAIKTASKIEALTVNEQFFYKLNKGENLTISEIEELSFLNPNNNVKRFRFWLSTQHMANPTVYLFELTNENVKEPSSLQDFISGSKLTFFKSGWLIL
;
A
#
# COMPACT_ATOMS: atom_id res chain seq x y z
N MET A 1 -24.77 57.49 49.73
CA MET A 1 -26.20 57.15 49.59
C MET A 1 -26.35 56.11 48.49
N LYS A 2 -26.82 54.91 48.85
CA LYS A 2 -27.00 53.75 47.96
C LYS A 2 -28.31 53.89 47.19
N LYS A 3 -28.32 53.60 45.88
CA LYS A 3 -29.54 53.34 45.12
C LYS A 3 -29.54 51.87 44.68
N VAL A 4 -30.53 51.14 45.19
CA VAL A 4 -30.95 49.82 44.72
C VAL A 4 -31.78 50.04 43.46
N TYR A 5 -31.52 49.28 42.39
CA TYR A 5 -32.44 49.17 41.26
C TYR A 5 -32.78 47.71 40.98
N LEU A 6 -34.09 47.54 40.81
CA LEU A 6 -34.87 46.32 40.75
C LEU A 6 -34.59 45.55 39.46
N LEU A 7 -34.43 44.23 39.60
CA LEU A 7 -34.17 43.26 38.53
C LEU A 7 -35.47 42.91 37.80
N THR A 8 -35.52 43.09 36.48
CA THR A 8 -36.56 42.50 35.62
C THR A 8 -35.92 41.47 34.70
N VAL A 9 -36.32 40.21 34.87
CA VAL A 9 -35.87 39.06 34.07
C VAL A 9 -36.80 38.92 32.86
N LEU A 10 -36.23 38.99 31.66
CA LEU A 10 -36.94 38.77 30.39
C LEU A 10 -36.44 37.45 29.80
N VAL A 11 -37.31 36.44 29.82
CA VAL A 11 -37.05 35.11 29.26
C VAL A 11 -37.40 35.14 27.77
N TYR A 12 -36.39 35.14 26.91
CA TYR A 12 -36.56 34.92 25.46
C TYR A 12 -36.40 33.44 25.14
N SER A 13 -37.51 32.75 24.89
CA SER A 13 -37.50 31.41 24.30
C SER A 13 -37.22 31.51 22.80
N PHE A 14 -36.00 31.16 22.38
CA PHE A 14 -35.68 30.97 20.96
C PHE A 14 -36.30 29.65 20.47
N VAL A 15 -37.32 29.76 19.64
CA VAL A 15 -37.79 28.64 18.82
C VAL A 15 -36.82 28.53 17.64
N VAL A 16 -35.92 27.56 17.69
CA VAL A 16 -35.09 27.19 16.54
C VAL A 16 -35.96 26.35 15.61
N THR A 17 -36.54 27.01 14.60
CA THR A 17 -37.09 26.31 13.44
C THR A 17 -35.92 25.74 12.64
N CYS A 18 -35.76 24.42 12.68
CA CYS A 18 -34.80 23.69 11.86
C CYS A 18 -35.20 23.86 10.38
N GLN A 19 -34.51 24.73 9.64
CA GLN A 19 -34.61 24.73 8.19
C GLN A 19 -33.83 23.51 7.67
N ALA A 20 -34.56 22.50 7.22
CA ALA A 20 -33.99 21.38 6.49
C ALA A 20 -33.37 21.91 5.19
N GLN A 21 -32.07 21.71 5.02
CA GLN A 21 -31.42 21.90 3.73
C GLN A 21 -31.79 20.73 2.81
N GLU A 22 -32.65 20.98 1.84
CA GLU A 22 -32.70 20.17 0.62
C GLU A 22 -31.53 20.56 -0.28
N SER A 23 -30.59 19.62 -0.51
CA SER A 23 -30.10 19.26 -1.85
C SER A 23 -28.99 18.22 -1.77
N ASN A 24 -29.31 16.97 -2.09
CA ASN A 24 -28.39 16.03 -2.75
C ASN A 24 -29.22 14.96 -3.48
N GLN A 25 -30.09 15.41 -4.38
CA GLN A 25 -30.56 14.56 -5.47
C GLN A 25 -29.41 14.45 -6.49
N GLY A 26 -28.86 13.26 -6.69
CA GLY A 26 -28.04 12.98 -7.89
C GLY A 26 -26.80 12.10 -7.76
N LYS A 27 -26.48 11.51 -6.60
CA LYS A 27 -25.60 10.33 -6.55
C LYS A 27 -26.35 9.21 -5.88
N VAL A 28 -26.92 8.31 -6.67
CA VAL A 28 -27.26 6.98 -6.18
C VAL A 28 -25.93 6.35 -5.78
N GLU A 29 -25.60 6.43 -4.50
CA GLU A 29 -24.49 5.69 -3.94
C GLU A 29 -24.84 4.22 -4.14
N LYS A 30 -24.23 3.58 -5.14
CA LYS A 30 -24.44 2.15 -5.39
C LYS A 30 -24.11 1.43 -4.09
N LEU A 31 -25.13 0.83 -3.47
CA LEU A 31 -24.95 0.00 -2.29
C LEU A 31 -23.88 -1.05 -2.62
N LYS A 32 -22.90 -1.20 -1.72
CA LYS A 32 -21.87 -2.23 -1.87
C LYS A 32 -22.57 -3.59 -1.99
N PRO A 33 -22.13 -4.46 -2.92
CA PRO A 33 -22.72 -5.79 -3.03
C PRO A 33 -22.47 -6.56 -1.72
N PRO A 34 -23.35 -7.51 -1.34
CA PRO A 34 -23.01 -8.46 -0.30
C PRO A 34 -21.79 -9.28 -0.75
N PHE A 35 -20.85 -9.51 0.17
CA PHE A 35 -19.67 -10.36 -0.07
C PHE A 35 -19.83 -11.66 0.70
N GLU A 36 -19.55 -12.80 0.07
CA GLU A 36 -19.64 -14.11 0.71
C GLU A 36 -18.46 -14.38 1.64
N ASN A 37 -17.30 -13.77 1.35
CA ASN A 37 -16.07 -13.90 2.13
C ASN A 37 -15.16 -12.67 1.95
N GLN A 38 -14.11 -12.63 2.76
CA GLN A 38 -13.12 -11.55 2.73
C GLN A 38 -12.42 -11.43 1.37
N GLY A 39 -12.12 -12.53 0.69
CA GLY A 39 -11.47 -12.51 -0.63
C GLY A 39 -12.30 -11.74 -1.67
N GLN A 40 -13.61 -12.02 -1.75
CA GLN A 40 -14.51 -11.28 -2.64
C GLN A 40 -14.60 -9.79 -2.30
N GLN A 41 -14.58 -9.45 -1.02
CA GLN A 41 -14.53 -8.06 -0.58
C GLN A 41 -13.24 -7.37 -1.00
N GLU A 42 -12.10 -8.04 -0.84
CA GLU A 42 -10.78 -7.54 -1.25
C GLU A 42 -10.66 -7.40 -2.76
N ASP A 43 -11.26 -8.30 -3.54
CA ASP A 43 -11.30 -8.21 -5.01
C ASP A 43 -12.11 -7.00 -5.47
N TYR A 44 -13.26 -6.75 -4.84
CA TYR A 44 -14.05 -5.55 -5.07
C TYR A 44 -13.28 -4.27 -4.68
N TRP A 45 -12.58 -4.29 -3.54
CA TRP A 45 -11.73 -3.17 -3.14
C TRP A 45 -10.59 -2.92 -4.12
N ALA A 46 -9.94 -3.96 -4.63
CA ALA A 46 -8.90 -3.83 -5.65
C ALA A 46 -9.45 -3.19 -6.93
N GLN A 47 -10.61 -3.64 -7.41
CA GLN A 47 -11.28 -3.05 -8.57
C GLN A 47 -11.57 -1.55 -8.37
N GLU A 48 -12.19 -1.20 -7.24
CA GLU A 48 -12.49 0.20 -6.90
C GLU A 48 -11.22 1.05 -6.73
N PHE A 49 -10.15 0.46 -6.18
CA PHE A 49 -8.88 1.12 -5.98
C PHE A 49 -8.23 1.48 -7.32
N PHE A 50 -8.14 0.53 -8.26
CA PHE A 50 -7.63 0.80 -9.60
C PHE A 50 -8.51 1.84 -10.33
N ASN A 51 -9.84 1.77 -10.21
CA ASN A 51 -10.74 2.74 -10.85
C ASN A 51 -10.48 4.20 -10.38
N LYS A 52 -10.10 4.39 -9.11
CA LYS A 52 -9.93 5.72 -8.50
C LYS A 52 -8.50 6.24 -8.52
N HIS A 53 -7.52 5.34 -8.41
CA HIS A 53 -6.14 5.72 -8.14
C HIS A 53 -5.17 5.36 -9.26
N TYR A 54 -5.62 4.70 -10.33
CA TYR A 54 -4.74 4.30 -11.42
C TYR A 54 -4.16 5.51 -12.15
N ILE A 55 -2.84 5.63 -12.05
CA ILE A 55 -2.01 6.52 -12.85
C ILE A 55 -0.83 5.68 -13.31
N LYS A 56 -0.69 5.48 -14.61
CA LYS A 56 0.41 4.73 -15.19
C LYS A 56 1.70 5.53 -15.05
N VAL A 57 2.74 4.91 -14.48
CA VAL A 57 4.05 5.52 -14.24
C VAL A 57 5.13 4.53 -14.64
N ASP A 58 6.12 4.93 -15.44
CA ASP A 58 7.27 4.05 -15.75
C ASP A 58 8.28 4.08 -14.60
N TYR A 59 8.28 3.03 -13.76
CA TYR A 59 9.23 2.90 -12.66
C TYR A 59 10.53 2.25 -13.16
N LYS A 60 11.66 2.89 -12.84
CA LYS A 60 12.98 2.30 -13.10
C LYS A 60 13.17 1.03 -12.27
N LYS A 61 13.74 0.01 -12.90
CA LYS A 61 14.26 -1.17 -12.21
C LYS A 61 15.34 -0.77 -11.22
N TYR A 62 15.53 -1.58 -10.18
CA TYR A 62 16.65 -1.39 -9.28
C TYR A 62 17.98 -1.45 -10.06
N PRO A 63 18.86 -0.43 -9.94
CA PRO A 63 20.01 -0.29 -10.83
C PRO A 63 21.21 -1.15 -10.42
N ASP A 64 21.32 -1.51 -9.14
CA ASP A 64 22.50 -2.22 -8.61
C ASP A 64 22.27 -3.73 -8.53
N SER A 65 23.33 -4.47 -8.19
CA SER A 65 23.23 -5.90 -7.97
C SER A 65 22.32 -6.25 -6.79
N ILE A 66 21.48 -7.26 -6.99
CA ILE A 66 20.56 -7.80 -5.99
C ILE A 66 21.15 -9.11 -5.50
N LYS A 67 21.43 -9.19 -4.20
CA LYS A 67 21.92 -10.43 -3.59
C LYS A 67 20.74 -11.22 -3.06
N VAL A 68 20.76 -12.53 -3.29
CA VAL A 68 19.77 -13.45 -2.72
C VAL A 68 20.48 -14.28 -1.67
N SER A 69 20.01 -14.21 -0.43
CA SER A 69 20.47 -15.04 0.67
C SER A 69 19.51 -16.21 0.90
N ASP A 70 19.94 -17.16 1.74
CA ASP A 70 19.09 -18.28 2.16
C ASP A 70 17.75 -17.78 2.73
N ASN A 71 16.71 -18.61 2.60
CA ASN A 71 15.33 -18.30 3.02
C ASN A 71 14.62 -17.17 2.25
N ASN A 72 14.91 -17.03 0.95
CA ASN A 72 14.26 -16.05 0.04
C ASN A 72 14.39 -14.60 0.52
N VAL A 73 15.57 -14.24 1.03
CA VAL A 73 15.88 -12.84 1.39
C VAL A 73 16.58 -12.17 0.22
N TYR A 74 16.02 -11.05 -0.25
CA TYR A 74 16.52 -10.26 -1.38
C TYR A 74 17.09 -8.95 -0.85
N VAL A 75 18.37 -8.70 -1.10
CA VAL A 75 19.12 -7.55 -0.56
C VAL A 75 19.45 -6.57 -1.67
N TYR A 76 19.04 -5.32 -1.46
CA TYR A 76 19.13 -4.16 -2.35
C TYR A 76 19.98 -3.08 -1.68
N GLY A 77 21.30 -3.19 -1.83
CA GLY A 77 22.25 -2.37 -1.08
C GLY A 77 22.16 -2.66 0.41
N GLU A 78 21.56 -1.72 1.15
CA GLU A 78 21.42 -1.78 2.61
C GLU A 78 20.00 -2.16 3.08
N LYS A 79 19.06 -2.33 2.13
CA LYS A 79 17.67 -2.70 2.41
C LYS A 79 17.38 -4.12 1.94
N GLN A 80 16.37 -4.76 2.51
CA GLN A 80 16.02 -6.13 2.12
C GLN A 80 14.53 -6.43 2.20
N PHE A 81 14.11 -7.45 1.46
CA PHE A 81 12.84 -8.14 1.61
C PHE A 81 13.05 -9.60 2.00
N LYS A 82 12.20 -10.13 2.85
CA LYS A 82 11.92 -11.56 2.89
C LYS A 82 10.69 -11.83 2.03
N VAL A 83 10.77 -12.75 1.07
CA VAL A 83 9.63 -13.11 0.22
C VAL A 83 9.17 -14.52 0.54
N ILE A 84 7.92 -14.64 0.97
CA ILE A 84 7.26 -15.91 1.24
C ILE A 84 6.28 -16.16 0.10
N THR A 85 6.63 -17.07 -0.80
CA THR A 85 5.79 -17.47 -1.93
C THR A 85 6.04 -18.93 -2.27
N SER A 86 4.96 -19.67 -2.54
CA SER A 86 5.02 -21.02 -3.13
C SER A 86 5.26 -20.98 -4.64
N ASN A 87 4.90 -19.88 -5.30
CA ASN A 87 5.07 -19.71 -6.74
C ASN A 87 6.44 -19.10 -7.06
N ASN A 88 7.32 -19.93 -7.64
CA ASN A 88 8.67 -19.52 -8.03
C ASN A 88 8.69 -18.45 -9.12
N ASN A 89 7.64 -18.32 -9.96
CA ASN A 89 7.60 -17.31 -11.02
C ASN A 89 7.59 -15.89 -10.43
N PHE A 90 6.97 -15.69 -9.26
CA PHE A 90 6.96 -14.39 -8.60
C PHE A 90 8.32 -13.99 -8.01
N LYS A 91 9.23 -14.94 -7.78
CA LYS A 91 10.60 -14.63 -7.34
C LYS A 91 11.33 -13.74 -8.35
N SER A 92 11.07 -13.95 -9.65
CA SER A 92 11.64 -13.16 -10.74
C SER A 92 11.30 -11.67 -10.63
N ILE A 93 10.16 -11.30 -10.05
CA ILE A 93 9.78 -9.89 -9.84
C ILE A 93 10.83 -9.18 -8.97
N PHE A 94 11.30 -9.85 -7.93
CA PHE A 94 12.30 -9.34 -7.02
C PHE A 94 13.71 -9.48 -7.60
N MET A 95 14.06 -10.63 -8.18
CA MET A 95 15.39 -10.84 -8.79
C MET A 95 15.71 -9.85 -9.91
N LEU A 96 14.70 -9.42 -10.67
CA LEU A 96 14.86 -8.47 -11.77
C LEU A 96 14.77 -7.00 -11.30
N GLY A 97 14.60 -6.76 -10.00
CA GLY A 97 14.48 -5.42 -9.44
C GLY A 97 13.24 -4.66 -9.91
N LEU A 98 12.15 -5.37 -10.26
CA LEU A 98 10.87 -4.74 -10.62
C LEU A 98 10.18 -4.17 -9.38
N LEU A 99 10.32 -4.83 -8.24
CA LEU A 99 9.90 -4.34 -6.92
C LEU A 99 11.10 -4.36 -5.97
N TYR A 100 11.32 -3.26 -5.24
CA TYR A 100 12.42 -3.09 -4.31
C TYR A 100 12.01 -2.19 -3.11
N PRO A 101 12.66 -2.31 -1.94
CA PRO A 101 12.20 -1.66 -0.70
C PRO A 101 12.04 -0.14 -0.77
N GLN A 102 12.87 0.53 -1.56
CA GLN A 102 12.85 1.98 -1.72
C GLN A 102 11.56 2.47 -2.40
N LEU A 103 10.81 1.60 -3.10
CA LEU A 103 9.48 1.95 -3.62
C LEU A 103 8.43 2.13 -2.51
N ILE A 104 8.63 1.47 -1.36
CA ILE A 104 7.70 1.50 -0.23
C ILE A 104 8.02 2.67 0.71
N TYR A 105 9.27 2.74 1.16
CA TYR A 105 9.69 3.71 2.19
C TYR A 105 10.36 4.96 1.59
N GLY A 106 10.50 5.03 0.27
CA GLY A 106 11.33 6.03 -0.37
C GLY A 106 12.83 5.83 -0.14
N ASN A 107 13.61 6.72 -0.74
CA ASN A 107 15.05 6.78 -0.51
C ASN A 107 15.34 7.69 0.70
N ILE A 108 14.98 7.22 1.89
CA ILE A 108 15.39 7.90 3.12
C ILE A 108 16.87 7.63 3.34
N ASN A 109 17.72 8.56 2.89
CA ASN A 109 19.15 8.62 3.18
C ASN A 109 19.39 8.99 4.66
N SER A 110 18.73 8.30 5.60
CA SER A 110 19.15 8.41 7.00
C SER A 110 20.49 7.68 7.11
N ALA A 111 21.58 8.42 7.28
CA ALA A 111 22.91 7.85 7.48
C ALA A 111 22.82 6.67 8.47
N ILE A 112 23.34 5.49 8.07
CA ILE A 112 23.33 4.32 8.95
C ILE A 112 24.03 4.71 10.26
N LYS A 113 23.28 4.68 11.35
CA LYS A 113 23.86 4.74 12.69
C LYS A 113 24.53 3.38 12.96
N THR A 114 25.77 3.40 13.45
CA THR A 114 26.45 2.19 13.97
C THR A 114 25.62 1.56 15.09
N ALA A 115 25.80 0.26 15.36
CA ALA A 115 25.09 -0.42 16.46
C ALA A 115 25.19 0.35 17.79
N SER A 116 26.38 0.82 18.13
CA SER A 116 26.63 1.67 19.31
C SER A 116 25.83 2.98 19.32
N LYS A 117 25.57 3.57 18.15
CA LYS A 117 24.82 4.82 18.00
C LYS A 117 23.31 4.59 17.94
N ILE A 118 22.86 3.37 17.64
CA ILE A 118 21.46 2.94 17.76
C ILE A 118 21.15 2.65 19.22
N GLU A 119 22.03 1.94 19.93
CA GLU A 119 21.86 1.62 21.36
C GLU A 119 21.84 2.87 22.24
N ALA A 120 22.50 3.95 21.80
CA ALA A 120 22.46 5.27 22.45
C ALA A 120 21.17 6.08 22.20
N LEU A 121 20.29 5.66 21.28
CA LEU A 121 18.99 6.29 21.05
C LEU A 121 18.00 5.86 22.13
N THR A 122 17.00 6.71 22.39
CA THR A 122 15.84 6.32 23.22
C THR A 122 15.06 5.18 22.54
N VAL A 123 14.29 4.40 23.32
CA VAL A 123 13.47 3.30 22.79
C VAL A 123 12.56 3.76 21.64
N ASN A 124 11.94 4.94 21.78
CA ASN A 124 11.08 5.52 20.74
C ASN A 124 11.87 5.89 19.48
N GLU A 125 13.04 6.50 19.62
CA GLU A 125 13.89 6.85 18.49
C GLU A 125 14.45 5.60 17.79
N GLN A 126 14.81 4.55 18.54
CA GLN A 126 15.19 3.26 17.97
C GLN A 126 14.04 2.65 17.17
N PHE A 127 12.82 2.72 17.70
CA PHE A 127 11.62 2.24 17.03
C PHE A 127 11.34 2.99 15.73
N PHE A 128 11.31 4.32 15.75
CA PHE A 128 11.10 5.12 14.53
C PHE A 128 12.26 5.00 13.54
N TYR A 129 13.49 4.84 14.01
CA TYR A 129 14.65 4.59 13.14
C TYR A 129 14.51 3.24 12.41
N LYS A 130 14.13 2.16 13.11
CA LYS A 130 13.91 0.83 12.52
C LYS A 130 12.75 0.81 11.52
N LEU A 131 11.64 1.48 11.86
CA LEU A 131 10.50 1.67 10.95
C LEU A 131 10.91 2.37 9.64
N ASN A 132 11.68 3.44 9.74
CA ASN A 132 12.10 4.23 8.58
C ASN A 132 13.20 3.55 7.74
N LYS A 133 14.00 2.68 8.34
CA LYS A 133 15.07 1.97 7.62
C LYS A 133 14.53 0.87 6.69
N GLY A 134 13.27 0.46 6.86
CA GLY A 134 12.69 -0.65 6.09
C GLY A 134 13.36 -1.98 6.43
N GLU A 135 13.73 -2.16 7.69
CA GLU A 135 14.22 -3.46 8.18
C GLU A 135 13.03 -4.42 8.39
N ASN A 136 13.25 -5.71 8.12
CA ASN A 136 12.29 -6.79 8.39
C ASN A 136 10.96 -6.72 7.63
N LEU A 137 11.02 -6.28 6.37
CA LEU A 137 9.90 -6.32 5.45
C LEU A 137 9.68 -7.74 4.94
N THR A 138 8.49 -8.27 5.17
CA THR A 138 8.07 -9.56 4.64
C THR A 138 6.96 -9.36 3.63
N ILE A 139 7.19 -9.85 2.41
CA ILE A 139 6.18 -9.92 1.35
C ILE A 139 5.61 -11.34 1.32
N SER A 140 4.29 -11.46 1.36
CA SER A 140 3.57 -12.73 1.26
C SER A 140 2.30 -12.57 0.43
N GLU A 141 1.58 -13.68 0.21
CA GLU A 141 0.27 -13.69 -0.48
C GLU A 141 0.29 -12.94 -1.82
N ILE A 142 1.33 -13.19 -2.62
CA ILE A 142 1.43 -12.60 -3.96
C ILE A 142 0.43 -13.30 -4.86
N GLU A 143 -0.43 -12.52 -5.49
CA GLU A 143 -1.52 -13.02 -6.33
C GLU A 143 -1.66 -12.18 -7.60
N GLU A 144 -1.89 -12.86 -8.74
CA GLU A 144 -2.32 -12.19 -9.97
C GLU A 144 -3.83 -11.95 -9.92
N LEU A 145 -4.24 -10.69 -10.04
CA LEU A 145 -5.64 -10.26 -10.13
C LEU A 145 -6.07 -10.31 -11.60
N SER A 146 -6.15 -11.52 -12.16
CA SER A 146 -6.37 -11.73 -13.61
C SER A 146 -7.65 -11.07 -14.12
N PHE A 147 -8.69 -10.99 -13.29
CA PHE A 147 -9.95 -10.31 -13.57
C PHE A 147 -9.81 -8.78 -13.76
N LEU A 148 -8.69 -8.19 -13.32
CA LEU A 148 -8.39 -6.77 -13.48
C LEU A 148 -7.45 -6.47 -14.65
N ASN A 149 -6.93 -7.49 -15.34
CA ASN A 149 -6.01 -7.31 -16.45
C ASN A 149 -6.76 -6.70 -17.65
N PRO A 150 -6.37 -5.51 -18.15
CA PRO A 150 -7.08 -4.89 -19.26
C PRO A 150 -6.79 -5.56 -20.62
N ASN A 151 -5.68 -6.29 -20.73
CA ASN A 151 -5.26 -7.04 -21.92
C ASN A 151 -4.06 -7.96 -21.56
N ASN A 152 -3.54 -8.71 -22.54
CA ASN A 152 -2.43 -9.65 -22.32
C ASN A 152 -1.08 -8.99 -22.04
N ASN A 153 -0.92 -7.70 -22.36
CA ASN A 153 0.32 -6.95 -22.14
C ASN A 153 0.42 -6.40 -20.71
N VAL A 154 -0.64 -6.48 -19.92
CA VAL A 154 -0.74 -5.87 -18.60
C VAL A 154 -1.25 -6.89 -17.60
N LYS A 155 -0.45 -7.17 -16.57
CA LYS A 155 -0.86 -7.99 -15.43
C LYS A 155 -0.87 -7.19 -14.15
N ARG A 156 -1.96 -7.30 -13.40
CA ARG A 156 -2.14 -6.65 -12.09
C ARG A 156 -2.05 -7.68 -10.98
N PHE A 157 -1.51 -7.24 -9.86
CA PHE A 157 -1.18 -8.11 -8.76
C PHE A 157 -1.48 -7.41 -7.43
N ARG A 158 -1.64 -8.22 -6.39
CA ARG A 158 -1.56 -7.80 -5.00
C ARG A 158 -0.54 -8.61 -4.22
N PHE A 159 -0.09 -8.06 -3.11
CA PHE A 159 0.64 -8.80 -2.07
C PHE A 159 0.40 -8.18 -0.70
N TRP A 160 0.73 -8.93 0.33
CA TRP A 160 0.70 -8.47 1.72
C TRP A 160 2.10 -8.09 2.18
N LEU A 161 2.22 -6.88 2.71
CA LEU A 161 3.44 -6.40 3.37
C LEU A 161 3.27 -6.45 4.87
N SER A 162 4.00 -7.36 5.51
CA SER A 162 4.14 -7.43 6.96
C SER A 162 5.42 -6.74 7.40
N THR A 163 5.33 -5.99 8.50
CA THR A 163 6.50 -5.41 9.18
C THR A 163 6.53 -5.93 10.60
N GLN A 164 7.72 -6.12 11.18
CA GLN A 164 7.87 -6.65 12.56
C GLN A 164 7.10 -5.82 13.62
N HIS A 165 6.80 -4.56 13.33
CA HIS A 165 6.22 -3.60 14.27
C HIS A 165 4.72 -3.39 14.08
N MET A 166 4.09 -4.04 13.09
CA MET A 166 2.65 -3.95 12.86
C MET A 166 2.02 -5.34 13.02
N ALA A 167 0.90 -5.39 13.75
CA ALA A 167 0.15 -6.64 13.95
C ALA A 167 -0.45 -7.16 12.63
N ASN A 168 -0.86 -6.23 11.76
CA ASN A 168 -1.59 -6.55 10.55
C ASN A 168 -0.80 -6.15 9.30
N PRO A 169 -0.84 -6.98 8.24
CA PRO A 169 -0.23 -6.62 6.96
C PRO A 169 -0.98 -5.50 6.26
N THR A 170 -0.25 -4.75 5.45
CA THR A 170 -0.81 -3.80 4.49
C THR A 170 -0.86 -4.45 3.10
N VAL A 171 -2.00 -4.35 2.41
CA VAL A 171 -2.12 -4.76 1.02
C VAL A 171 -1.43 -3.75 0.12
N TYR A 172 -0.62 -4.23 -0.82
CA TYR A 172 -0.05 -3.43 -1.90
C TYR A 172 -0.59 -3.94 -3.23
N LEU A 173 -0.89 -3.01 -4.13
CA LEU A 173 -1.30 -3.30 -5.50
C LEU A 173 -0.24 -2.80 -6.47
N PHE A 174 0.03 -3.61 -7.48
CA PHE A 174 1.01 -3.27 -8.51
C PHE A 174 0.63 -3.78 -9.89
N GLU A 175 1.18 -3.15 -10.92
CA GLU A 175 0.97 -3.51 -12.32
C GLU A 175 2.31 -3.72 -13.01
N LEU A 176 2.42 -4.81 -13.75
CA LEU A 176 3.52 -5.05 -14.68
C LEU A 176 3.00 -4.92 -16.11
N THR A 177 3.71 -4.13 -16.93
CA THR A 177 3.45 -4.02 -18.37
C THR A 177 4.60 -4.65 -19.15
N ASN A 178 4.28 -5.51 -20.12
CA ASN A 178 5.20 -6.03 -21.12
C ASN A 178 4.67 -5.69 -22.52
N GLU A 179 5.34 -4.77 -23.21
CA GLU A 179 4.92 -4.31 -24.54
C GLU A 179 5.28 -5.33 -25.65
N ASN A 180 6.14 -6.30 -25.36
CA ASN A 180 6.69 -7.25 -26.32
C ASN A 180 6.16 -8.68 -26.11
N VAL A 181 4.99 -8.84 -25.46
CA VAL A 181 4.37 -10.15 -25.25
C VAL A 181 4.10 -10.80 -26.60
N LYS A 182 4.71 -11.97 -26.83
CA LYS A 182 4.42 -12.86 -27.95
C LYS A 182 3.62 -14.03 -27.39
N GLU A 183 2.39 -14.19 -27.84
CA GLU A 183 1.57 -15.34 -27.41
C GLU A 183 1.99 -16.62 -28.14
N PRO A 184 2.01 -17.79 -27.46
CA PRO A 184 1.80 -17.96 -26.01
C PRO A 184 3.07 -17.60 -25.21
N SER A 185 2.93 -16.86 -24.10
CA SER A 185 4.06 -16.59 -23.18
C SER A 185 3.78 -17.14 -21.79
N SER A 186 4.80 -17.74 -21.15
CA SER A 186 4.68 -18.14 -19.75
C SER A 186 4.64 -16.92 -18.83
N LEU A 187 4.12 -17.06 -17.61
CA LEU A 187 4.19 -15.99 -16.61
C LEU A 187 5.63 -15.53 -16.34
N GLN A 188 6.59 -16.46 -16.38
CA GLN A 188 8.01 -16.14 -16.21
C GLN A 188 8.55 -15.29 -17.37
N ASP A 189 8.21 -15.64 -18.62
CA ASP A 189 8.60 -14.86 -19.80
C ASP A 189 7.96 -13.47 -19.78
N PHE A 190 6.68 -13.40 -19.40
CA PHE A 190 5.97 -12.15 -19.21
C PHE A 190 6.70 -11.24 -18.23
N ILE A 191 7.01 -11.75 -17.01
CA ILE A 191 7.69 -10.98 -15.95
C ILE A 191 9.08 -10.53 -16.41
N SER A 192 9.81 -11.39 -17.12
CA SER A 192 11.17 -11.10 -17.58
C SER A 192 11.24 -9.90 -18.53
N GLY A 193 10.27 -9.77 -19.43
CA GLY A 193 10.13 -8.63 -20.34
C GLY A 193 9.37 -7.42 -19.76
N SER A 194 8.91 -7.50 -18.51
CA SER A 194 8.05 -6.47 -17.93
C SER A 194 8.81 -5.26 -17.37
N LYS A 195 8.06 -4.17 -17.23
CA LYS A 195 8.34 -3.01 -16.39
C LYS A 195 7.25 -2.85 -15.33
N LEU A 196 7.60 -2.28 -14.19
CA LEU A 196 6.60 -1.86 -13.19
C LEU A 196 5.94 -0.57 -13.67
N THR A 197 4.60 -0.59 -13.82
CA THR A 197 3.83 0.55 -14.34
C THR A 197 2.83 1.16 -13.37
N PHE A 198 2.64 0.55 -12.19
CA PHE A 198 1.82 1.05 -11.11
C PHE A 198 2.28 0.41 -9.79
N PHE A 199 2.33 1.19 -8.70
CA PHE A 199 2.62 0.69 -7.36
C PHE A 199 2.02 1.58 -6.28
N LYS A 200 1.14 1.03 -5.43
CA LYS A 200 0.49 1.77 -4.33
C LYS A 200 0.14 0.85 -3.16
N SER A 201 0.18 1.42 -1.95
CA SER A 201 -0.43 0.82 -0.76
C SER A 201 -1.95 0.96 -0.82
N GLY A 202 -2.67 -0.11 -0.47
CA GLY A 202 -4.12 -0.17 -0.32
C GLY A 202 -4.55 -0.07 1.14
N TRP A 203 -5.24 -1.11 1.62
CA TRP A 203 -5.82 -1.20 2.96
C TRP A 203 -4.99 -2.09 3.90
N LEU A 204 -5.33 -2.06 5.18
CA LEU A 204 -4.86 -3.03 6.16
C LEU A 204 -5.77 -4.25 6.16
N ILE A 205 -5.18 -5.44 6.29
CA ILE A 205 -5.93 -6.66 6.64
C ILE A 205 -6.35 -6.54 8.11
N LEU A 206 -7.57 -6.95 8.46
CA LEU A 206 -8.11 -6.87 9.82
C LEU A 206 -8.37 -8.24 10.41
#